data_AF-A0A8S3SEL9-F1
#
_entry.id   AF-A0A8S3SEL9-F1
#
_cell.length_a   1.000
_cell.length_b   1.000
_cell.length_c   1.000
_cell.angle_alpha   90.00
_cell.angle_beta   90.00
_cell.angle_gamma   90.00
#
_symmetry.space_group_name_H-M   'P 1'
#
loop_
_entity.id
_entity.type
_entity.pdbx_description
1 polymer ?
#
loop_
_entity_poly.entity_id
_entity_poly.type
_entity_poly.pdbx_seq_one_letter_code
_entity_poly.pdbx_strand_id
1 'polypeptide(L)'
;MEVSTSNAETSPQRTLNLETDFGPIEVPPAPQTVATYSINGPRLMITHIVNENFKSYAGVQTLGPFHKSFTSIVGPNGSGKSNVIDSMLFVFGFRANRIRSKKISVLLHNSENHKNVESCTVAVHFQKIIDTGDSDEEYTVVPNTKFVVSRTAFRDNSSYYMIDKKKATYKEVTNLLRGSGIDLDHNRFLILQGEVEQIAMMKPKGQSENDDGMLEFLEDIIGSNRFKEPIEVLAKRVETLNEMRGEKLNRVKAVEKEKDNLEGPKNEAVQFLNMENDIVRQKNKLYHKYIFECSSNEKKATDEYNKINEGMKDVNEQIAKIEAAKKEKDKELGKIYSEYEGQVKHLEESKEKFTEYEKQDVKCREDLKQ
;
A
#
# COMPACT_ATOMS: atom_id res chain seq x y z
N MET A 1 -5.44 36.81 14.32
CA MET A 1 -4.98 36.45 12.97
C MET A 1 -5.62 35.11 12.65
N GLU A 2 -6.66 35.15 11.83
CA GLU A 2 -7.43 33.98 11.44
C GLU A 2 -6.54 33.02 10.65
N VAL A 3 -6.43 31.79 11.14
CA VAL A 3 -5.76 30.70 10.46
C VAL A 3 -6.68 30.26 9.33
N SER A 4 -6.38 30.71 8.12
CA SER A 4 -7.00 30.26 6.89
C SER A 4 -6.66 28.78 6.66
N THR A 5 -7.51 27.89 7.17
CA THR A 5 -7.54 26.49 6.78
C THR A 5 -8.00 26.41 5.33
N SER A 6 -7.04 26.38 4.40
CA SER A 6 -7.31 26.01 3.02
C SER A 6 -7.73 24.54 2.99
N ASN A 7 -9.04 24.32 2.83
CA ASN A 7 -9.57 23.03 2.42
C ASN A 7 -9.02 22.71 1.04
N ALA A 8 -7.89 21.99 1.01
CA ALA A 8 -7.50 21.25 -0.16
C ALA A 8 -8.55 20.16 -0.37
N GLU A 9 -9.45 20.38 -1.31
CA GLU A 9 -10.35 19.36 -1.85
C GLU A 9 -9.48 18.22 -2.41
N THR A 10 -9.14 17.25 -1.56
CA THR A 10 -8.66 15.95 -2.00
C THR A 10 -9.79 15.31 -2.77
N SER A 11 -9.70 15.38 -4.10
CA SER A 11 -10.43 14.51 -5.01
C SER A 11 -10.32 13.08 -4.45
N PRO A 12 -11.40 12.29 -4.40
CA PRO A 12 -11.32 10.93 -3.89
C PRO A 12 -10.42 10.14 -4.86
N GLN A 13 -9.13 10.00 -4.51
CA GLN A 13 -8.23 9.07 -5.17
C GLN A 13 -8.85 7.69 -4.96
N ARG A 14 -9.50 7.15 -6.00
CA ARG A 14 -10.00 5.78 -6.01
C ARG A 14 -8.85 4.91 -5.56
N THR A 15 -9.00 4.29 -4.40
CA THR A 15 -7.97 3.43 -3.83
C THR A 15 -7.89 2.21 -4.75
N LEU A 16 -6.79 2.09 -5.47
CA LEU A 16 -6.53 0.99 -6.38
C LEU A 16 -6.67 -0.32 -5.57
N ASN A 17 -7.64 -1.14 -5.94
CA ASN A 17 -7.97 -2.32 -5.19
C ASN A 17 -7.41 -3.53 -5.96
N LEU A 18 -6.28 -4.04 -5.46
CA LEU A 18 -5.40 -5.00 -6.15
C LEU A 18 -6.10 -6.31 -6.55
N GLU A 19 -7.20 -6.67 -5.89
CA GLU A 19 -8.00 -7.85 -6.22
C GLU A 19 -9.07 -7.55 -7.29
N THR A 20 -9.68 -6.36 -7.26
CA THR A 20 -10.78 -6.00 -8.17
C THR A 20 -10.32 -5.32 -9.45
N ASP A 21 -9.21 -4.57 -9.42
CA ASP A 21 -8.72 -3.81 -10.57
C ASP A 21 -7.79 -4.66 -11.48
N PHE A 22 -7.24 -5.77 -10.99
CA PHE A 22 -6.33 -6.64 -11.76
C PHE A 22 -6.75 -8.11 -11.82
N GLY A 23 -7.76 -8.53 -11.05
CA GLY A 23 -8.27 -9.90 -11.03
C GLY A 23 -7.22 -10.97 -10.65
N PRO A 24 -7.64 -12.24 -10.49
CA PRO A 24 -6.70 -13.36 -10.42
C PRO A 24 -6.05 -13.57 -11.80
N ILE A 25 -4.73 -13.53 -11.84
CA ILE A 25 -3.96 -13.82 -13.06
C ILE A 25 -3.77 -15.34 -13.12
N GLU A 26 -4.73 -16.03 -13.73
CA GLU A 26 -4.64 -17.47 -13.93
C GLU A 26 -3.82 -17.78 -15.19
N VAL A 27 -2.72 -18.51 -14.99
CA VAL A 27 -1.97 -19.06 -16.12
C VAL A 27 -2.75 -20.27 -16.66
N PRO A 28 -3.07 -20.32 -17.97
CA PRO A 28 -3.70 -21.48 -18.55
C PRO A 28 -2.87 -22.75 -18.27
N PRO A 29 -3.50 -23.89 -17.98
CA PRO A 29 -2.77 -25.15 -17.82
C PRO A 29 -1.97 -25.45 -19.08
N ALA A 30 -0.82 -26.10 -18.91
CA ALA A 30 0.01 -26.47 -20.05
C ALA A 30 -0.82 -27.37 -20.99
N PRO A 31 -0.73 -27.18 -22.32
CA PRO A 31 -1.32 -28.13 -23.24
C PRO A 31 -0.73 -29.51 -22.94
N GLN A 32 -1.60 -30.50 -22.72
CA GLN A 32 -1.16 -31.87 -22.47
C GLN A 32 -0.37 -32.34 -23.69
N THR A 33 0.81 -32.94 -23.46
CA THR A 33 1.59 -33.51 -24.55
C THR A 33 0.79 -34.61 -25.21
N VAL A 34 0.48 -34.38 -26.47
CA VAL A 34 -0.43 -35.21 -27.25
C VAL A 34 0.24 -36.56 -27.58
N ALA A 35 1.58 -36.61 -27.68
CA ALA A 35 2.33 -37.86 -27.84
C ALA A 35 2.85 -38.41 -26.49
N THR A 36 2.57 -39.68 -26.22
CA THR A 36 3.26 -40.46 -25.19
C THR A 36 4.58 -40.99 -25.77
N TYR A 37 5.71 -40.46 -25.33
CA TYR A 37 7.06 -40.86 -25.77
C TYR A 37 7.52 -42.24 -25.25
N SER A 38 6.60 -43.10 -24.81
CA SER A 38 6.95 -44.45 -24.38
C SER A 38 7.39 -45.27 -25.59
N ILE A 39 8.65 -45.69 -25.59
CA ILE A 39 9.32 -46.44 -26.68
C ILE A 39 8.52 -47.69 -27.10
N ASN A 40 7.81 -48.33 -26.16
CA ASN A 40 6.99 -49.52 -26.40
C ASN A 40 5.48 -49.29 -26.15
N GLY A 41 5.02 -48.04 -26.21
CA GLY A 41 3.61 -47.71 -25.98
C GLY A 41 2.73 -47.96 -27.20
N PRO A 42 1.40 -48.05 -27.00
CA PRO A 42 0.46 -48.15 -28.10
C PRO A 42 0.44 -46.83 -28.90
N ARG A 43 0.81 -46.88 -30.18
CA ARG A 43 0.73 -45.73 -31.10
C ARG A 43 -0.42 -45.87 -32.08
N LEU A 44 -0.93 -44.75 -32.55
CA LEU A 44 -2.01 -44.72 -33.54
C LEU A 44 -1.46 -44.89 -34.96
N MET A 45 -2.11 -45.73 -35.76
CA MET A 45 -1.79 -45.97 -37.16
C MET A 45 -3.06 -45.83 -38.01
N ILE A 46 -2.92 -45.25 -39.20
CA ILE A 46 -3.96 -45.27 -40.23
C ILE A 46 -3.86 -46.59 -41.00
N THR A 47 -4.94 -47.36 -41.09
CA THR A 47 -4.93 -48.63 -41.81
C THR A 47 -5.20 -48.46 -43.30
N HIS A 48 -6.21 -47.67 -43.63
CA HIS A 48 -6.64 -47.37 -44.99
C HIS A 48 -7.59 -46.17 -44.96
N ILE A 49 -7.80 -45.57 -46.12
CA ILE A 49 -8.75 -44.47 -46.34
C ILE A 49 -9.76 -44.93 -47.38
N VAL A 50 -11.04 -44.74 -47.11
CA VAL A 50 -12.10 -45.02 -48.07
C VAL A 50 -12.65 -43.70 -48.58
N ASN A 51 -12.47 -43.46 -49.88
CA ASN A 51 -12.97 -42.29 -50.58
C ASN A 51 -14.18 -42.67 -51.42
N GLU A 52 -15.27 -41.93 -51.27
CA GLU A 52 -16.47 -42.08 -52.08
C GLU A 52 -16.74 -40.77 -52.83
N ASN A 53 -16.66 -40.82 -54.16
CA ASN A 53 -16.90 -39.68 -55.04
C ASN A 53 -16.11 -38.41 -54.68
N PHE A 54 -14.84 -38.55 -54.28
CA PHE A 54 -13.98 -37.45 -53.83
C PHE A 54 -12.95 -37.06 -54.90
N LYS A 55 -13.01 -35.82 -55.39
CA LYS A 55 -12.10 -35.24 -56.40
C LYS A 55 -11.87 -36.14 -57.62
N SER A 56 -10.73 -36.79 -57.74
CA SER A 56 -10.40 -37.70 -58.86
C SER A 56 -10.93 -39.13 -58.66
N TYR A 57 -11.40 -39.46 -57.46
CA TYR A 57 -11.88 -40.79 -57.10
C TYR A 57 -13.38 -40.90 -57.38
N ALA A 58 -13.74 -41.57 -58.48
CA ALA A 58 -15.12 -41.90 -58.80
C ALA A 58 -15.56 -43.18 -58.07
N GLY A 59 -16.79 -43.20 -57.55
CA GLY A 59 -17.31 -44.31 -56.77
C GLY A 59 -16.54 -44.51 -55.46
N VAL A 60 -16.61 -45.72 -54.91
CA VAL A 60 -15.90 -46.11 -53.69
C VAL A 60 -14.50 -46.61 -54.05
N GLN A 61 -13.47 -45.90 -53.58
CA GLN A 61 -12.06 -46.22 -53.77
C GLN A 61 -11.40 -46.39 -52.41
N THR A 62 -10.74 -47.52 -52.20
CA THR A 62 -9.99 -47.79 -50.96
C THR A 62 -8.50 -47.54 -51.19
N LEU A 63 -7.93 -46.61 -50.45
CA LEU A 63 -6.51 -46.28 -50.44
C LEU A 63 -5.83 -47.02 -49.27
N GLY A 64 -4.94 -47.94 -49.59
CA GLY A 64 -4.23 -48.75 -48.61
C GLY A 64 -4.18 -50.23 -49.02
N PRO A 65 -3.73 -51.12 -48.11
CA PRO A 65 -3.36 -50.84 -46.72
C PRO A 65 -2.10 -49.96 -46.61
N PHE A 66 -2.08 -49.06 -45.64
CA PHE A 66 -0.88 -48.30 -45.31
C PHE A 66 0.06 -49.14 -44.45
N HIS A 67 1.36 -48.93 -44.62
CA HIS A 67 2.39 -49.59 -43.83
C HIS A 67 2.47 -49.02 -42.40
N LYS A 68 2.87 -49.84 -41.43
CA LYS A 68 2.94 -49.44 -40.01
C LYS A 68 3.89 -48.27 -39.78
N SER A 69 4.98 -48.18 -40.54
CA SER A 69 6.02 -47.15 -40.34
C SER A 69 5.96 -46.05 -41.39
N PHE A 70 6.11 -46.44 -42.67
CA PHE A 70 6.29 -45.49 -43.76
C PHE A 70 5.63 -46.00 -45.03
N THR A 71 4.84 -45.15 -45.67
CA THR A 71 4.23 -45.44 -46.98
C THR A 71 4.59 -44.32 -47.96
N SER A 72 5.12 -44.68 -49.12
CA SER A 72 5.39 -43.74 -50.21
C SER A 72 4.26 -43.78 -51.24
N ILE A 73 3.73 -42.62 -51.62
CA ILE A 73 2.68 -42.48 -52.63
C ILE A 73 3.32 -42.01 -53.93
N VAL A 74 3.43 -42.91 -54.91
CA VAL A 74 4.06 -42.65 -56.22
C VAL A 74 3.05 -42.75 -57.36
N GLY A 75 3.35 -42.12 -58.49
CA GLY A 75 2.47 -42.10 -59.67
C GLY A 75 2.75 -40.93 -60.62
N PRO A 76 2.17 -40.93 -61.84
CA PRO A 76 2.40 -39.89 -62.84
C PRO A 76 1.77 -38.54 -62.45
N ASN A 77 2.25 -37.44 -63.03
CA ASN A 77 1.69 -36.11 -62.75
C ASN A 77 0.20 -36.06 -63.12
N GLY A 78 -0.62 -35.47 -62.24
CA GLY A 78 -2.08 -35.45 -62.42
C GLY A 78 -2.83 -36.73 -62.00
N SER A 79 -2.15 -37.80 -61.56
CA SER A 79 -2.79 -39.06 -61.16
C SER A 79 -3.57 -39.01 -59.82
N GLY A 80 -3.76 -37.82 -59.24
CA GLY A 80 -4.45 -37.66 -57.96
C GLY A 80 -3.62 -37.97 -56.71
N LYS A 81 -2.29 -38.06 -56.79
CA LYS A 81 -1.43 -38.29 -55.60
C LYS A 81 -1.69 -37.29 -54.46
N SER A 82 -1.75 -36.00 -54.80
CA SER A 82 -2.05 -34.93 -53.84
C SER A 82 -3.47 -35.04 -53.27
N ASN A 83 -4.40 -35.69 -53.99
CA ASN A 83 -5.76 -35.88 -53.51
C ASN A 83 -5.84 -36.85 -52.34
N VAL A 84 -4.83 -37.70 -52.12
CA VAL A 84 -4.74 -38.55 -50.91
C VAL A 84 -4.58 -37.67 -49.67
N ILE A 85 -3.66 -36.69 -49.72
CA ILE A 85 -3.47 -35.71 -48.63
C ILE A 85 -4.71 -34.82 -48.50
N ASP A 86 -5.33 -34.41 -49.61
CA ASP A 86 -6.57 -33.64 -49.56
C ASP A 86 -7.73 -34.40 -48.91
N SER A 87 -7.77 -35.73 -49.06
CA SER A 87 -8.77 -36.59 -48.40
C SER A 87 -8.58 -36.56 -46.88
N MET A 88 -7.32 -36.64 -46.42
CA MET A 88 -6.98 -36.50 -44.99
C MET A 88 -7.30 -35.10 -44.47
N LEU A 89 -6.92 -34.03 -45.20
CA LEU A 89 -7.23 -32.64 -44.84
C LEU A 89 -8.74 -32.41 -44.68
N PHE A 90 -9.53 -33.00 -45.58
CA PHE A 90 -10.98 -32.90 -45.55
C PHE A 90 -11.56 -33.53 -44.27
N VAL A 91 -11.09 -34.71 -43.88
CA VAL A 91 -11.55 -35.39 -42.64
C VAL A 91 -11.02 -34.72 -41.37
N PHE A 92 -9.81 -34.17 -41.39
CA PHE A 92 -9.26 -33.45 -40.24
C PHE A 92 -9.77 -32.01 -40.10
N GLY A 93 -10.65 -31.55 -40.99
CA GLY A 93 -11.34 -30.27 -40.82
C GLY A 93 -10.48 -29.03 -41.08
N PHE A 94 -9.39 -29.17 -41.84
CA PHE A 94 -8.54 -28.04 -42.20
C PHE A 94 -9.34 -26.94 -42.93
N ARG A 95 -9.04 -25.68 -42.62
CA ARG A 95 -9.69 -24.51 -43.24
C ARG A 95 -9.62 -24.63 -44.76
N ALA A 96 -10.76 -24.38 -45.42
CA ALA A 96 -10.91 -24.41 -46.88
C ALA A 96 -9.97 -23.45 -47.66
N ASN A 97 -9.25 -22.57 -46.96
CA ASN A 97 -8.21 -21.72 -47.54
C ASN A 97 -6.88 -22.47 -47.79
N ARG A 98 -6.57 -23.54 -47.03
CA ARG A 98 -5.39 -24.39 -47.27
C ARG A 98 -5.67 -25.55 -48.22
N ILE A 99 -6.93 -25.99 -48.26
CA ILE A 99 -7.43 -26.78 -49.39
C ILE A 99 -7.42 -25.84 -50.60
N ARG A 100 -6.89 -26.30 -51.74
CA ARG A 100 -6.76 -25.51 -52.99
C ARG A 100 -8.08 -24.92 -53.54
N SER A 101 -9.20 -25.09 -52.85
CA SER A 101 -10.55 -24.76 -53.32
C SER A 101 -11.42 -24.20 -52.21
N LYS A 102 -11.89 -22.96 -52.39
CA LYS A 102 -12.71 -22.21 -51.41
C LYS A 102 -14.13 -22.75 -51.20
N LYS A 103 -14.60 -23.67 -52.04
CA LYS A 103 -15.95 -24.25 -51.98
C LYS A 103 -15.87 -25.76 -51.76
N ILE A 104 -16.63 -26.25 -50.77
CA ILE A 104 -16.76 -27.69 -50.46
C ILE A 104 -17.31 -28.45 -51.68
N SER A 105 -18.20 -27.82 -52.45
CA SER A 105 -18.75 -28.40 -53.69
C SER A 105 -17.70 -28.82 -54.73
N VAL A 106 -16.48 -28.27 -54.69
CA VAL A 106 -15.37 -28.60 -55.61
C VAL A 106 -14.67 -29.90 -55.22
N LEU A 107 -14.92 -30.40 -54.00
CA LEU A 107 -14.39 -31.67 -53.54
C LEU A 107 -15.16 -32.88 -54.08
N LEU A 108 -16.38 -32.66 -54.59
CA LEU A 108 -17.17 -33.72 -55.21
C LEU A 108 -16.55 -34.09 -56.57
N HIS A 109 -16.50 -35.39 -56.84
CA HIS A 109 -16.07 -35.89 -58.13
C HIS A 109 -17.01 -35.41 -59.23
N ASN A 110 -16.42 -34.93 -60.33
CA ASN A 110 -17.16 -34.53 -61.51
C ASN A 110 -16.41 -35.03 -62.74
N SER A 111 -16.98 -36.03 -63.43
CA SER A 111 -16.46 -36.57 -64.68
C SER A 111 -17.58 -36.77 -65.68
N GLU A 112 -17.24 -36.99 -66.95
CA GLU A 112 -18.24 -37.22 -68.01
C GLU A 112 -19.11 -38.44 -67.74
N ASN A 113 -18.54 -39.48 -67.12
CA ASN A 113 -19.21 -40.73 -66.79
C ASN A 113 -19.99 -40.67 -65.47
N HIS A 114 -19.66 -39.75 -64.57
CA HIS A 114 -20.32 -39.57 -63.27
C HIS A 114 -20.67 -38.09 -63.08
N LYS A 115 -21.66 -37.63 -63.85
CA LYS A 115 -22.23 -36.28 -63.73
C LYS A 115 -23.27 -36.27 -62.61
N ASN A 116 -23.32 -35.16 -61.85
CA ASN A 116 -24.29 -34.93 -60.76
C ASN A 116 -24.16 -35.81 -59.51
N VAL A 117 -22.93 -36.02 -59.03
CA VAL A 117 -22.73 -36.52 -57.66
C VAL A 117 -23.38 -35.54 -56.66
N GLU A 118 -24.21 -36.07 -55.75
CA GLU A 118 -24.91 -35.27 -54.73
C GLU A 118 -24.09 -35.11 -53.44
N SER A 119 -23.27 -36.11 -53.11
CA SER A 119 -22.42 -36.11 -51.92
C SER A 119 -21.11 -36.86 -52.14
N CYS A 120 -20.10 -36.49 -51.37
CA CYS A 120 -18.85 -37.23 -51.24
C CYS A 120 -18.59 -37.57 -49.78
N THR A 121 -18.01 -38.75 -49.54
CA THR A 121 -17.67 -39.23 -48.21
C THR A 121 -16.21 -39.64 -48.18
N VAL A 122 -15.48 -39.24 -47.15
CA VAL A 122 -14.14 -39.75 -46.88
C VAL A 122 -14.14 -40.34 -45.48
N ALA A 123 -13.64 -41.57 -45.34
CA ALA A 123 -13.48 -42.26 -44.07
C ALA A 123 -12.02 -42.64 -43.84
N VAL A 124 -11.44 -42.19 -42.73
CA VAL A 124 -10.10 -42.56 -42.30
C VAL A 124 -10.23 -43.60 -41.19
N HIS A 125 -9.63 -44.76 -41.40
CA HIS A 125 -9.67 -45.87 -40.45
C HIS A 125 -8.39 -45.86 -39.62
N PHE A 126 -8.56 -45.83 -38.30
CA PHE A 126 -7.47 -45.83 -37.33
C PHE A 126 -7.46 -47.11 -36.52
N GLN A 127 -6.27 -47.52 -36.08
CA GLN A 127 -6.08 -48.59 -35.09
C GLN A 127 -4.86 -48.27 -34.22
N LYS A 128 -4.87 -48.69 -32.95
CA LYS A 128 -3.66 -48.62 -32.12
C LYS A 128 -2.85 -49.90 -32.28
N ILE A 129 -1.54 -49.74 -32.44
CA ILE A 129 -0.58 -50.84 -32.55
C ILE A 129 0.52 -50.67 -31.51
N ILE A 130 1.03 -51.79 -31.01
CA ILE A 130 2.24 -51.86 -30.20
C ILE A 130 3.29 -52.54 -31.08
N ASP A 131 4.38 -51.83 -31.35
CA ASP A 131 5.50 -52.42 -32.08
C ASP A 131 6.21 -53.42 -31.17
N THR A 132 6.26 -54.69 -31.59
CA THR A 132 6.89 -55.77 -30.83
C THR A 132 8.29 -56.11 -31.37
N GLY A 133 8.69 -55.46 -32.47
CA GLY A 133 9.99 -55.56 -33.09
C GLY A 133 10.07 -54.79 -34.41
N ASP A 134 11.24 -54.83 -35.06
CA ASP A 134 11.57 -54.00 -36.23
C ASP A 134 11.09 -54.61 -37.56
N SER A 135 10.64 -55.87 -37.57
CA SER A 135 10.14 -56.53 -38.79
C SER A 135 8.74 -56.03 -39.19
N ASP A 136 8.43 -56.04 -40.48
CA ASP A 136 7.17 -55.50 -41.06
C ASP A 136 5.89 -56.14 -40.48
N GLU A 137 5.97 -57.37 -39.96
CA GLU A 137 4.85 -58.10 -39.36
C GLU A 137 4.84 -58.09 -37.83
N GLU A 138 5.89 -57.58 -37.19
CA GLU A 138 6.03 -57.56 -35.73
C GLU A 138 5.31 -56.36 -35.10
N TYR A 139 3.98 -56.38 -35.14
CA TYR A 139 3.16 -55.47 -34.34
C TYR A 139 1.91 -56.16 -33.84
N THR A 140 1.51 -55.83 -32.62
CA THR A 140 0.26 -56.32 -32.04
C THR A 140 -0.79 -55.22 -32.09
N VAL A 141 -1.94 -55.51 -32.69
CA VAL A 141 -3.08 -54.59 -32.67
C VAL A 141 -3.72 -54.62 -31.28
N VAL A 142 -3.89 -53.45 -30.68
CA VAL A 142 -4.57 -53.36 -29.38
C VAL A 142 -6.06 -53.64 -29.58
N PRO A 143 -6.64 -54.66 -28.90
CA PRO A 143 -8.06 -55.00 -29.06
C PRO A 143 -8.98 -53.80 -28.77
N ASN A 144 -10.09 -53.69 -29.50
CA ASN A 144 -11.11 -52.66 -29.32
C ASN A 144 -10.64 -51.20 -29.46
N THR A 145 -9.53 -50.95 -30.17
CA THR A 145 -9.03 -49.59 -30.44
C THR A 145 -9.25 -49.10 -31.86
N LYS A 146 -9.94 -49.90 -32.68
CA LYS A 146 -10.29 -49.53 -34.06
C LYS A 146 -11.43 -48.51 -34.01
N PHE A 147 -11.22 -47.37 -34.65
CA PHE A 147 -12.26 -46.37 -34.84
C PHE A 147 -12.15 -45.74 -36.22
N VAL A 148 -13.27 -45.25 -36.72
CA VAL A 148 -13.38 -44.63 -38.05
C VAL A 148 -13.88 -43.22 -37.88
N VAL A 149 -13.14 -42.26 -38.43
CA VAL A 149 -13.59 -40.88 -38.56
C VAL A 149 -13.94 -40.65 -40.02
N SER A 150 -15.20 -40.32 -40.28
CA SER A 150 -15.65 -40.00 -41.63
C SER A 150 -16.30 -38.64 -41.69
N ARG A 151 -16.14 -37.98 -42.84
CA ARG A 151 -16.79 -36.71 -43.15
C ARG A 151 -17.54 -36.86 -44.47
N THR A 152 -18.81 -36.44 -44.47
CA THR A 152 -19.64 -36.41 -45.67
C THR A 152 -19.97 -34.96 -45.99
N ALA A 153 -19.75 -34.57 -47.24
CA ALA A 153 -20.12 -33.27 -47.77
C ALA A 153 -21.12 -33.39 -48.91
N PHE A 154 -22.04 -32.44 -48.97
CA PHE A 154 -23.09 -32.37 -49.97
C PHE A 154 -22.86 -31.19 -50.92
N ARG A 155 -23.53 -31.25 -52.07
CA ARG A 155 -23.47 -30.21 -53.10
C ARG A 155 -24.00 -28.84 -52.63
N ASP A 156 -24.85 -28.82 -51.62
CA ASP A 156 -25.36 -27.61 -50.96
C ASP A 156 -24.33 -26.93 -50.02
N ASN A 157 -23.09 -27.45 -49.96
CA ASN A 157 -22.01 -27.06 -49.05
C ASN A 157 -22.27 -27.40 -47.57
N SER A 158 -23.30 -28.17 -47.25
CA SER A 158 -23.42 -28.77 -45.92
C SER A 158 -22.42 -29.92 -45.78
N SER A 159 -21.93 -30.12 -44.55
CA SER A 159 -21.10 -31.28 -44.21
C SER A 159 -21.35 -31.70 -42.78
N TYR A 160 -21.24 -33.00 -42.50
CA TYR A 160 -21.30 -33.53 -41.14
C TYR A 160 -20.17 -34.53 -40.90
N TYR A 161 -19.81 -34.71 -39.63
CA TYR A 161 -18.86 -35.71 -39.20
C TYR A 161 -19.58 -36.94 -38.64
N MET A 162 -18.93 -38.09 -38.77
CA MET A 162 -19.32 -39.32 -38.10
C MET A 162 -18.10 -39.99 -37.47
N ILE A 163 -18.30 -40.55 -36.28
CA ILE A 163 -17.36 -41.42 -35.58
C ILE A 163 -18.04 -42.79 -35.48
N ASP A 164 -17.44 -43.83 -36.04
CA ASP A 164 -17.99 -45.20 -36.04
C ASP A 164 -19.47 -45.25 -36.49
N LYS A 165 -19.79 -44.53 -37.57
CA LYS A 165 -21.14 -44.38 -38.16
C LYS A 165 -22.15 -43.60 -37.31
N LYS A 166 -21.76 -43.05 -36.16
CA LYS A 166 -22.59 -42.15 -35.34
C LYS A 166 -22.27 -40.70 -35.68
N LYS A 167 -23.28 -39.85 -35.87
CA LYS A 167 -23.08 -38.41 -36.11
C LYS A 167 -22.34 -37.79 -34.92
N ALA A 168 -21.32 -36.99 -35.22
CA ALA A 168 -20.50 -36.32 -34.23
C ALA A 168 -20.25 -34.86 -34.65
N THR A 169 -19.93 -34.02 -33.68
CA THR A 169 -19.50 -32.64 -33.94
C THR A 169 -17.99 -32.58 -34.22
N TYR A 170 -17.52 -31.52 -34.88
CA TYR A 170 -16.08 -31.31 -35.09
C TYR A 170 -15.30 -31.31 -33.77
N LYS A 171 -15.86 -30.69 -32.71
CA LYS A 171 -15.24 -30.65 -31.38
C LYS A 171 -15.05 -32.05 -30.77
N GLU A 172 -16.02 -32.95 -30.94
CA GLU A 172 -15.91 -34.34 -30.49
C GLU A 172 -14.84 -35.11 -31.27
N VAL A 173 -14.77 -34.92 -32.59
CA VAL A 173 -13.72 -35.50 -33.44
C VAL A 173 -12.34 -34.99 -33.02
N THR A 174 -12.18 -33.68 -32.82
CA THR A 174 -10.92 -33.08 -32.35
C THR A 174 -10.52 -33.60 -30.98
N ASN A 175 -11.45 -33.73 -30.04
CA ASN A 175 -11.17 -34.29 -28.71
C ASN A 175 -10.75 -35.77 -28.77
N LEU A 176 -11.39 -36.58 -29.62
CA LEU A 176 -11.04 -37.99 -29.81
C LEU A 176 -9.63 -38.14 -30.40
N LEU A 177 -9.32 -37.35 -31.43
CA LEU A 177 -8.02 -37.37 -32.09
C LEU A 177 -6.92 -36.82 -31.16
N ARG A 178 -7.20 -35.76 -30.40
CA ARG A 178 -6.31 -35.23 -29.36
C ARG A 178 -6.01 -36.26 -28.29
N GLY A 179 -7.03 -36.98 -27.80
CA GLY A 179 -6.85 -38.08 -26.85
C GLY A 179 -6.08 -39.28 -27.42
N SER A 180 -5.92 -39.35 -28.75
CA SER A 180 -5.19 -40.42 -29.45
C SER A 180 -3.84 -39.98 -30.00
N GLY A 181 -3.40 -38.76 -29.72
CA GLY A 181 -2.08 -38.28 -30.12
C GLY A 181 -2.02 -37.45 -31.39
N ILE A 182 -3.15 -36.93 -31.87
CA ILE A 182 -3.21 -36.04 -33.03
C ILE A 182 -3.83 -34.71 -32.62
N ASP A 183 -3.05 -33.62 -32.68
CA ASP A 183 -3.55 -32.27 -32.45
C ASP A 183 -3.94 -31.58 -33.76
N LEU A 184 -5.23 -31.30 -33.92
CA LEU A 184 -5.78 -30.61 -35.08
C LEU A 184 -5.76 -29.08 -34.95
N ASP A 185 -5.49 -28.54 -33.76
CA ASP A 185 -5.53 -27.09 -33.55
C ASP A 185 -4.24 -26.44 -34.05
N HIS A 186 -3.07 -27.02 -33.72
CA HIS A 186 -1.77 -26.47 -34.11
C HIS A 186 -1.19 -27.09 -35.40
N ASN A 187 -1.91 -28.02 -36.06
CA ASN A 187 -1.63 -28.53 -37.41
C ASN A 187 -0.17 -28.95 -37.70
N ARG A 188 0.53 -29.51 -36.71
CA ARG A 188 1.97 -29.77 -36.81
C ARG A 188 2.35 -31.10 -37.47
N PHE A 189 1.39 -31.99 -37.68
CA PHE A 189 1.63 -33.32 -38.24
C PHE A 189 1.52 -33.37 -39.77
N LEU A 190 1.03 -32.31 -40.40
CA LEU A 190 0.74 -32.27 -41.82
C LEU A 190 1.53 -31.16 -42.48
N ILE A 191 2.45 -31.53 -43.37
CA ILE A 191 3.33 -30.62 -44.09
C ILE A 191 2.92 -30.63 -45.57
N LEU A 192 2.41 -29.49 -46.05
CA LEU A 192 1.97 -29.29 -47.42
C LEU A 192 3.10 -28.80 -48.31
N GLN A 193 2.90 -28.96 -49.62
CA GLN A 193 3.77 -28.35 -50.61
C GLN A 193 3.76 -26.82 -50.45
N GLY A 194 4.95 -26.22 -50.35
CA GLY A 194 5.13 -24.78 -50.13
C GLY A 194 5.19 -24.36 -48.66
N GLU A 195 4.75 -25.18 -47.70
CA GLU A 195 4.88 -24.84 -46.27
C GLU A 195 6.34 -24.81 -45.83
N VAL A 196 7.19 -25.69 -46.36
CA VAL A 196 8.64 -25.67 -46.09
C VAL A 196 9.27 -24.36 -46.56
N GLU A 197 8.84 -23.84 -47.72
CA GLU A 197 9.31 -22.55 -48.24
C GLU A 197 8.76 -21.39 -47.40
N GLN A 198 7.50 -21.45 -46.97
CA GLN A 198 6.92 -20.46 -46.05
C GLN A 198 7.68 -20.41 -44.72
N ILE A 199 8.00 -21.56 -44.13
CA ILE A 199 8.79 -21.65 -42.90
C ILE A 199 10.20 -21.07 -43.12
N ALA A 200 10.83 -21.35 -44.27
CA ALA A 200 12.14 -20.78 -44.60
C ALA A 200 12.10 -19.25 -44.80
N MET A 201 10.97 -18.71 -45.25
CA MET A 201 10.73 -17.28 -45.46
C MET A 201 10.13 -16.57 -44.25
N MET A 202 9.88 -17.28 -43.13
CA MET A 202 9.37 -16.67 -41.90
C MET A 202 10.37 -15.65 -41.36
N LYS A 203 9.84 -14.50 -40.95
CA LYS A 203 10.64 -13.47 -40.27
C LYS A 203 11.01 -13.97 -38.86
N PRO A 204 12.09 -13.46 -38.25
CA PRO A 204 12.46 -13.83 -36.88
C PRO A 204 11.36 -13.57 -35.85
N LYS A 205 10.57 -12.51 -36.05
CA LYS A 205 9.43 -12.11 -35.22
C LYS A 205 8.29 -11.63 -36.11
N GLY A 206 7.06 -11.94 -35.72
CA GLY A 206 5.85 -11.39 -36.34
C GLY A 206 5.85 -9.87 -36.31
N GLN A 207 5.55 -9.23 -37.44
CA GLN A 207 5.45 -7.76 -37.50
C GLN A 207 4.08 -7.24 -37.05
N SER A 208 3.08 -8.11 -37.01
CA SER A 208 1.71 -7.80 -36.60
C SER A 208 1.17 -8.95 -35.78
N GLU A 209 0.16 -8.70 -34.94
CA GLU A 209 -0.45 -9.75 -34.09
C GLU A 209 -1.04 -10.93 -34.87
N ASN A 210 -1.31 -10.74 -36.17
CA ASN A 210 -1.83 -11.78 -37.06
C ASN A 210 -0.76 -12.38 -37.99
N ASP A 211 0.50 -11.97 -37.87
CA ASP A 211 1.63 -12.49 -38.67
C ASP A 211 2.53 -13.33 -37.77
N ASP A 212 2.51 -14.65 -37.97
CA ASP A 212 3.31 -15.58 -37.17
C ASP A 212 4.75 -15.61 -37.69
N GLY A 213 5.69 -15.13 -36.87
CA GLY A 213 7.12 -15.28 -37.13
C GLY A 213 7.67 -16.60 -36.59
N MET A 214 8.98 -16.80 -36.77
CA MET A 214 9.69 -17.97 -36.27
C MET A 214 9.64 -18.06 -34.73
N LEU A 215 9.72 -16.92 -34.03
CA LEU A 215 9.61 -16.88 -32.57
C LEU A 215 8.24 -17.36 -32.10
N GLU A 216 7.17 -16.80 -32.66
CA GLU A 216 5.79 -17.17 -32.31
C GLU A 216 5.53 -18.66 -32.62
N PHE A 217 6.05 -19.16 -33.74
CA PHE A 217 6.00 -20.56 -34.10
C PHE A 217 6.71 -21.47 -33.07
N LEU A 218 7.89 -21.07 -32.58
CA LEU A 218 8.63 -21.82 -31.58
C LEU A 218 7.97 -21.74 -30.19
N GLU A 219 7.47 -20.57 -29.80
CA GLU A 219 6.72 -20.38 -28.55
C GLU A 219 5.47 -21.25 -28.51
N ASP A 220 4.83 -21.43 -29.66
CA ASP A 220 3.68 -22.30 -29.83
C ASP A 220 4.05 -23.79 -29.66
N ILE A 221 5.18 -24.23 -30.22
CA ILE A 221 5.71 -25.60 -30.06
C ILE A 221 6.03 -25.91 -28.60
N ILE A 222 6.67 -24.97 -27.90
CA ILE A 222 7.04 -25.11 -26.49
C ILE A 222 5.80 -24.99 -25.60
N GLY A 223 4.75 -24.31 -26.07
CA GLY A 223 3.56 -23.97 -25.30
C GLY A 223 3.81 -22.80 -24.33
N SER A 224 4.81 -21.95 -24.60
CA SER A 224 5.10 -20.75 -23.81
C SER A 224 4.14 -19.60 -24.12
N ASN A 225 3.40 -19.66 -25.24
CA ASN A 225 2.35 -18.69 -25.59
C ASN A 225 1.35 -18.43 -24.45
N ARG A 226 1.05 -19.44 -23.62
CA ARG A 226 0.15 -19.31 -22.47
C ARG A 226 0.61 -18.31 -21.41
N PHE A 227 1.90 -17.99 -21.37
CA PHE A 227 2.47 -17.06 -20.39
C PHE A 227 2.50 -15.62 -20.87
N LYS A 228 2.35 -15.38 -22.18
CA LYS A 228 2.51 -14.06 -22.79
C LYS A 228 1.50 -13.05 -22.24
N GLU A 229 0.21 -13.40 -22.29
CA GLU A 229 -0.86 -12.56 -21.74
C GLU A 229 -0.74 -12.34 -20.21
N PRO A 230 -0.56 -13.38 -19.37
CA PRO A 230 -0.33 -13.20 -17.94
C PRO A 230 0.86 -12.29 -17.62
N ILE A 231 1.98 -12.45 -18.33
CA ILE A 231 3.19 -11.64 -18.12
C ILE A 231 2.93 -10.18 -18.49
N GLU A 232 2.21 -9.91 -19.58
CA GLU A 232 1.89 -8.55 -20.00
C GLU A 232 0.98 -7.83 -18.99
N VAL A 233 -0.03 -8.54 -18.46
CA VAL A 233 -0.91 -8.01 -17.41
C VAL A 233 -0.12 -7.75 -16.12
N LEU A 234 0.77 -8.66 -15.74
CA LEU A 234 1.67 -8.48 -14.59
C LEU A 234 2.62 -7.29 -14.78
N ALA A 235 3.19 -7.12 -15.97
CA ALA A 235 4.08 -6.01 -16.28
C ALA A 235 3.37 -4.67 -16.13
N LYS A 236 2.17 -4.53 -16.71
CA LYS A 236 1.32 -3.33 -16.55
C LYS A 236 0.99 -3.07 -15.08
N ARG A 237 0.65 -4.11 -14.32
CA ARG A 237 0.38 -4.00 -12.87
C ARG A 237 1.59 -3.49 -12.09
N VAL A 238 2.78 -4.02 -12.37
CA VAL A 238 4.03 -3.59 -11.73
C VAL A 238 4.34 -2.13 -12.07
N GLU A 239 4.11 -1.72 -13.31
CA GLU A 239 4.29 -0.34 -13.76
C GLU A 239 3.37 0.63 -13.00
N THR A 240 2.07 0.35 -12.95
CA THR A 240 1.11 1.18 -12.19
C THR A 240 1.46 1.28 -10.70
N LEU A 241 1.87 0.17 -10.08
CA LEU A 241 2.27 0.17 -8.67
C LEU A 241 3.56 0.97 -8.43
N ASN A 242 4.50 0.93 -9.37
CA ASN A 242 5.72 1.72 -9.29
C ASN A 242 5.44 3.23 -9.43
N GLU A 243 4.53 3.63 -10.31
CA GLU A 243 4.09 5.02 -10.42
C GLU A 243 3.46 5.52 -9.11
N MET A 244 2.52 4.76 -8.55
CA MET A 244 1.88 5.09 -7.26
C MET A 244 2.90 5.16 -6.11
N ARG A 245 3.87 4.23 -6.08
CA ARG A 245 4.95 4.27 -5.11
C ARG A 245 5.79 5.54 -5.27
N GLY A 246 6.10 5.92 -6.51
CA GLY A 246 6.84 7.14 -6.83
C GLY A 246 6.13 8.40 -6.32
N GLU A 247 4.82 8.51 -6.57
CA GLU A 247 3.99 9.64 -6.07
C GLU A 247 4.02 9.72 -4.54
N LYS A 248 3.74 8.60 -3.85
CA LYS A 248 3.73 8.56 -2.39
C LYS A 248 5.10 8.87 -1.78
N LEU A 249 6.18 8.35 -2.38
CA LEU A 249 7.54 8.62 -1.94
C LEU A 249 7.86 10.12 -2.04
N ASN A 250 7.47 10.76 -3.14
CA ASN A 250 7.68 12.20 -3.33
C ASN A 250 6.91 13.03 -2.30
N ARG A 251 5.68 12.64 -1.97
CA ARG A 251 4.89 13.29 -0.92
C ARG A 251 5.52 13.15 0.46
N VAL A 252 6.02 11.96 0.81
CA VAL A 252 6.73 11.73 2.08
C VAL A 252 8.00 12.58 2.16
N LYS A 253 8.80 12.61 1.10
CA LYS A 253 10.02 13.44 1.04
C LYS A 253 9.73 14.94 1.20
N ALA A 254 8.62 15.42 0.64
CA ALA A 254 8.21 16.82 0.81
C ALA A 254 7.90 17.12 2.29
N VAL A 255 7.14 16.25 2.96
CA VAL A 255 6.79 16.40 4.38
C VAL A 255 8.00 16.24 5.30
N GLU A 256 8.90 15.29 5.01
CA GLU A 256 10.17 15.15 5.74
C GLU A 256 11.00 16.43 5.66
N LYS A 257 11.13 17.01 4.47
CA LYS A 257 11.85 18.28 4.29
C LYS A 257 11.20 19.44 5.07
N GLU A 258 9.87 19.52 5.10
CA GLU A 258 9.16 20.52 5.92
C GLU A 258 9.40 20.30 7.41
N LYS A 259 9.36 19.05 7.88
CA LYS A 259 9.65 18.69 9.27
C LYS A 259 11.08 19.09 9.66
N ASP A 260 12.06 18.77 8.83
CA ASP A 260 13.47 19.08 9.10
C ASP A 260 13.70 20.61 9.14
N ASN A 261 13.03 21.37 8.26
CA ASN A 261 13.08 22.83 8.29
C ASN A 261 12.47 23.44 9.57
N LEU A 262 11.47 22.79 10.17
CA LEU A 262 10.81 23.25 11.40
C LEU A 262 11.59 22.87 12.68
N GLU A 263 12.55 21.96 12.58
CA GLU A 263 13.35 21.53 13.73
C GLU A 263 14.23 22.66 14.29
N GLY A 264 14.79 23.51 13.42
CA GLY A 264 15.54 24.71 13.81
C GLY A 264 14.72 25.69 14.67
N PRO A 265 13.60 26.24 14.14
CA PRO A 265 12.71 27.14 14.88
C PRO A 265 12.18 26.54 16.19
N LYS A 266 11.86 25.24 16.19
CA LYS A 266 11.48 24.53 17.41
C LYS A 266 12.61 24.57 18.46
N ASN A 267 13.83 24.27 18.07
CA ASN A 267 14.97 24.26 18.98
C ASN A 267 15.26 25.66 19.54
N GLU A 268 15.15 26.71 18.72
CA GLU A 268 15.26 28.11 19.18
C GLU A 268 14.17 28.47 20.20
N ALA A 269 12.91 28.11 19.94
CA ALA A 269 11.81 28.35 20.87
C ALA A 269 12.00 27.61 22.21
N VAL A 270 12.48 26.35 22.16
CA VAL A 270 12.79 25.58 23.36
C VAL A 270 13.95 26.22 24.14
N GLN A 271 15.00 26.68 23.46
CA GLN A 271 16.11 27.39 24.10
C GLN A 271 15.64 28.69 24.78
N PHE A 272 14.79 29.47 24.11
CA PHE A 272 14.21 30.68 24.67
C PHE A 272 13.43 30.38 25.97
N LEU A 273 12.55 29.39 25.96
CA LEU A 273 11.78 28.99 27.15
C LEU A 273 12.67 28.51 28.30
N ASN A 274 13.75 27.78 28.00
CA ASN A 274 14.72 27.37 29.01
C ASN A 274 15.45 28.57 29.61
N MET A 275 15.87 29.52 28.77
CA MET A 275 16.53 30.75 29.20
C MET A 275 15.59 31.61 30.08
N GLU A 276 14.31 31.71 29.72
CA GLU A 276 13.30 32.43 30.48
C GLU A 276 13.08 31.78 31.85
N ASN A 277 12.97 30.45 31.90
CA ASN A 277 12.91 29.70 33.16
C ASN A 277 14.13 29.93 34.05
N ASP A 278 15.33 29.98 33.47
CA ASP A 278 16.56 30.27 34.20
C ASP A 278 16.59 31.70 34.73
N ILE A 279 16.16 32.69 33.94
CA ILE A 279 16.01 34.07 34.39
C ILE A 279 15.05 34.15 35.59
N VAL A 280 13.90 33.48 35.52
CA VAL A 280 12.92 33.44 36.62
C VAL A 280 13.53 32.78 37.86
N ARG A 281 14.25 31.66 37.70
CA ARG A 281 14.95 31.00 38.82
C ARG A 281 15.99 31.90 39.47
N GLN A 282 16.79 32.62 38.69
CA GLN A 282 17.80 33.55 39.23
C GLN A 282 17.15 34.76 39.92
N LYS A 283 16.07 35.31 39.35
CA LYS A 283 15.27 36.37 40.00
C LYS A 283 14.71 35.90 41.35
N ASN A 284 14.14 34.69 41.41
CA ASN A 284 13.65 34.12 42.67
C ASN A 284 14.76 33.98 43.72
N LYS A 285 15.95 33.51 43.33
CA LYS A 285 17.11 33.46 44.24
C LYS A 285 17.49 34.86 44.75
N LEU A 286 17.50 35.86 43.87
CA LEU A 286 17.78 37.24 44.24
C LEU A 286 16.72 37.79 45.22
N TYR A 287 15.44 37.55 44.96
CA TYR A 287 14.36 37.94 45.86
C TYR A 287 14.48 37.26 47.23
N HIS A 288 14.81 35.97 47.29
CA HIS A 288 15.07 35.29 48.56
C HIS A 288 16.24 35.92 49.33
N LYS A 289 17.31 36.31 48.65
CA LYS A 289 18.43 37.03 49.26
C LYS A 289 17.97 38.38 49.84
N TYR A 290 17.22 39.18 49.08
CA TYR A 290 16.70 40.45 49.58
C TYR A 290 15.76 40.29 50.76
N ILE A 291 14.85 39.30 50.73
CA ILE A 291 13.98 38.98 51.86
C ILE A 291 14.82 38.62 53.10
N PHE A 292 15.87 37.82 52.93
CA PHE A 292 16.77 37.44 54.02
C PHE A 292 17.49 38.65 54.61
N GLU A 293 18.09 39.51 53.78
CA GLU A 293 18.77 40.73 54.20
C GLU A 293 17.82 41.69 54.93
N CYS A 294 16.62 41.92 54.37
CA CYS A 294 15.58 42.71 55.03
C CYS A 294 15.19 42.13 56.39
N SER A 295 14.95 40.83 56.50
CA SER A 295 14.61 40.20 57.79
C SER A 295 15.75 40.28 58.81
N SER A 296 17.00 40.21 58.36
CA SER A 296 18.16 40.34 59.24
C SER A 296 18.30 41.78 59.75
N ASN A 297 18.05 42.77 58.89
CA ASN A 297 18.07 44.17 59.27
C ASN A 297 16.89 44.51 60.20
N GLU A 298 15.71 43.95 59.94
CA GLU A 298 14.54 44.08 60.80
C GLU A 298 14.81 43.49 62.19
N LYS A 299 15.43 42.30 62.28
CA LYS A 299 15.86 41.73 63.57
C LYS A 299 16.83 42.65 64.31
N LYS A 300 17.87 43.15 63.64
CA LYS A 300 18.83 44.08 64.26
C LYS A 300 18.15 45.34 64.78
N ALA A 301 17.28 45.95 63.95
CA ALA A 301 16.51 47.13 64.34
C ALA A 301 15.55 46.84 65.50
N THR A 302 14.94 45.65 65.52
CA THR A 302 14.06 45.21 66.62
C THR A 302 14.85 44.99 67.91
N ASP A 303 16.04 44.39 67.83
CA ASP A 303 16.92 44.19 68.98
C ASP A 303 17.41 45.54 69.54
N GLU A 304 17.78 46.48 68.67
CA GLU A 304 18.13 47.85 69.06
C GLU A 304 16.93 48.59 69.67
N TYR A 305 15.75 48.48 69.07
CA TYR A 305 14.51 49.04 69.60
C TYR A 305 14.19 48.48 70.99
N ASN A 306 14.32 47.17 71.18
CA ASN A 306 14.09 46.52 72.47
C ASN A 306 15.08 47.00 73.53
N LYS A 307 16.38 47.12 73.21
CA LYS A 307 17.39 47.68 74.12
C LYS A 307 17.09 49.12 74.50
N ILE A 308 16.70 49.96 73.54
CA ILE A 308 16.31 51.33 73.81
C ILE A 308 15.07 51.35 74.71
N ASN A 309 14.08 50.49 74.45
CA ASN A 309 12.85 50.43 75.23
C ASN A 309 13.09 49.93 76.67
N GLU A 310 14.00 48.96 76.86
CA GLU A 310 14.46 48.54 78.19
C GLU A 310 15.19 49.67 78.93
N GLY A 311 16.11 50.38 78.25
CA GLY A 311 16.74 51.57 78.81
C GLY A 311 15.73 52.68 79.13
N MET A 312 14.71 52.87 78.30
CA MET A 312 13.63 53.82 78.53
C MET A 312 12.78 53.44 79.74
N LYS A 313 12.54 52.14 79.98
CA LYS A 313 11.88 51.65 81.20
C LYS A 313 12.70 51.97 82.45
N ASP A 314 14.01 51.71 82.42
CA ASP A 314 14.89 52.03 83.56
C ASP A 314 14.92 53.53 83.85
N VAL A 315 15.04 54.37 82.80
CA VAL A 315 14.97 55.82 82.93
C VAL A 315 13.60 56.27 83.45
N ASN A 316 12.50 55.68 82.98
CA ASN A 316 11.15 55.99 83.47
C ASN A 316 10.98 55.58 84.95
N GLU A 317 11.55 54.46 85.38
CA GLU A 317 11.57 54.07 86.80
C GLU A 317 12.39 55.06 87.64
N GLN A 318 13.53 55.53 87.13
CA GLN A 318 14.32 56.56 87.78
C GLN A 318 13.56 57.90 87.86
N ILE A 319 12.88 58.31 86.80
CA ILE A 319 12.01 59.50 86.79
C ILE A 319 10.89 59.34 87.82
N ALA A 320 10.21 58.19 87.87
CA ALA A 320 9.15 57.94 88.85
C ALA A 320 9.66 58.01 90.30
N LYS A 321 10.87 57.50 90.58
CA LYS A 321 11.53 57.64 91.89
C LYS A 321 11.83 59.10 92.22
N ILE A 322 12.35 59.86 91.26
CA ILE A 322 12.64 61.29 91.43
C ILE A 322 11.35 62.09 91.63
N GLU A 323 10.28 61.80 90.89
CA GLU A 323 8.98 62.45 91.07
C GLU A 323 8.34 62.14 92.43
N ALA A 324 8.47 60.91 92.92
CA ALA A 324 8.02 60.55 94.26
C ALA A 324 8.81 61.31 95.34
N ALA A 325 10.14 61.35 95.22
CA ALA A 325 11.00 62.13 96.12
C ALA A 325 10.71 63.64 96.05
N LYS A 326 10.45 64.17 94.85
CA LYS A 326 10.04 65.57 94.66
C LYS A 326 8.70 65.85 95.34
N LYS A 327 7.68 65.00 95.17
CA LYS A 327 6.39 65.15 95.87
C LYS A 327 6.53 65.11 97.39
N GLU A 328 7.45 64.30 97.91
CA GLU A 328 7.74 64.24 99.34
C GLU A 328 8.40 65.55 99.82
N LYS A 329 9.39 66.05 99.08
CA LYS A 329 10.04 67.33 99.36
C LYS A 329 9.10 68.53 99.22
N ASP A 330 8.20 68.53 98.23
CA ASP A 330 7.17 69.57 98.06
C ASP A 330 6.19 69.57 99.24
N LYS A 331 5.85 68.39 99.80
CA LYS A 331 5.05 68.30 101.04
C LYS A 331 5.80 68.84 102.25
N GLU A 332 7.11 68.56 102.38
CA GLU A 332 7.94 69.13 103.44
C GLU A 332 8.04 70.65 103.32
N LEU A 333 8.26 71.17 102.10
CA LEU A 333 8.25 72.60 101.80
C LEU A 333 6.91 73.23 102.14
N GLY A 334 5.78 72.61 101.78
CA GLY A 334 4.45 73.11 102.13
C GLY A 334 4.21 73.22 103.64
N LYS A 335 4.74 72.29 104.44
CA LYS A 335 4.70 72.37 105.91
C LYS A 335 5.55 73.54 106.43
N ILE A 336 6.78 73.67 105.95
CA ILE A 336 7.68 74.76 106.32
C ILE A 336 7.09 76.11 105.93
N TYR A 337 6.46 76.23 104.76
CA TYR A 337 5.76 77.45 104.35
C TYR A 337 4.59 77.79 105.26
N SER A 338 3.79 76.80 105.68
CA SER A 338 2.71 77.02 106.64
C SER A 338 3.22 77.44 108.03
N GLU A 339 4.35 76.90 108.48
CA GLU A 339 5.01 77.31 109.73
C GLU A 339 5.58 78.73 109.62
N TYR A 340 6.17 79.08 108.47
CA TYR A 340 6.68 80.41 108.17
C TYR A 340 5.55 81.46 108.11
N GLU A 341 4.44 81.18 107.41
CA GLU A 341 3.26 82.07 107.40
C GLU A 341 2.68 82.27 108.81
N GLY A 342 2.66 81.21 109.62
CA GLY A 342 2.27 81.31 111.03
C GLY A 342 3.18 82.25 111.83
N GLN A 343 4.50 82.17 111.63
CA GLN A 343 5.45 83.08 112.26
C GLN A 343 5.37 84.52 111.75
N VAL A 344 5.12 84.73 110.44
CA VAL A 344 4.95 86.07 109.87
C VAL A 344 3.71 86.76 110.45
N LYS A 345 2.58 86.05 110.59
CA LYS A 345 1.39 86.60 111.26
C LYS A 345 1.67 86.97 112.72
N HIS A 346 2.38 86.12 113.45
CA HIS A 346 2.81 86.43 114.81
C HIS A 346 3.71 87.68 114.88
N LEU A 347 4.58 87.88 113.89
CA LEU A 347 5.45 89.05 113.81
C LEU A 347 4.65 90.33 113.51
N GLU A 348 3.67 90.27 112.60
CA GLU A 348 2.80 91.40 112.27
C GLU A 348 1.94 91.82 113.46
N GLU A 349 1.29 90.87 114.15
CA GLU A 349 0.53 91.16 115.38
C GLU A 349 1.41 91.77 116.48
N SER A 350 2.66 91.33 116.60
CA SER A 350 3.59 91.86 117.59
C SER A 350 4.12 93.26 117.21
N LYS A 351 4.25 93.57 115.91
CA LYS A 351 4.61 94.90 115.41
C LYS A 351 3.47 95.90 115.56
N GLU A 352 2.24 95.50 115.32
CA GLU A 352 1.06 96.34 115.55
C GLU A 352 0.94 96.73 117.03
N LYS A 353 1.09 95.76 117.94
CA LYS A 353 1.14 96.04 119.38
C LYS A 353 2.29 96.97 119.77
N PHE A 354 3.47 96.81 119.16
CA PHE A 354 4.62 97.67 119.44
C PHE A 354 4.40 99.13 118.99
N THR A 355 3.83 99.32 117.80
CA THR A 355 3.52 100.66 117.27
C THR A 355 2.38 101.36 118.02
N GLU A 356 1.47 100.61 118.62
CA GLU A 356 0.45 101.16 119.52
C GLU A 356 1.05 101.64 120.84
N TYR A 357 2.01 100.91 121.41
CA TYR A 357 2.74 101.34 122.61
C TYR A 357 3.64 102.57 122.37
N GLU A 358 4.31 102.67 121.21
CA GLU A 358 5.08 103.88 120.85
C GLU A 358 4.20 105.14 120.76
N LYS A 359 3.00 105.02 120.19
CA LYS A 359 2.06 106.15 120.10
C LYS A 359 1.54 106.62 121.47
N GLN A 360 1.45 105.71 122.45
CA GLN A 360 1.09 106.08 123.82
C GLN A 360 2.25 106.75 124.57
N ASP A 361 3.50 106.31 124.33
CA ASP A 361 4.69 106.86 124.99
C ASP A 361 5.03 108.29 124.52
N VAL A 362 4.88 108.57 123.22
CA VAL A 362 5.10 109.92 122.66
C VAL A 362 4.07 110.92 123.18
N LYS A 363 2.80 110.50 123.36
CA LYS A 363 1.74 111.36 123.91
C LYS A 363 1.98 111.72 125.38
N CYS A 364 2.49 110.80 126.20
CA CYS A 364 2.78 111.08 127.60
C CYS A 364 4.01 111.98 127.79
N ARG A 365 4.95 112.02 126.83
CA ARG A 365 6.18 112.81 126.93
C ARG A 365 6.00 114.30 126.65
N GLU A 366 5.05 114.71 125.80
CA GLU A 366 4.82 116.14 125.54
C GLU A 366 4.04 116.83 126.66
N ASP A 367 3.14 116.12 127.36
CA ASP A 367 2.34 116.67 128.46
C ASP A 367 3.15 116.93 129.75
N LEU A 368 4.44 116.60 129.80
CA LEU A 368 5.27 116.61 131.02
C LEU A 368 6.33 117.72 131.12
N LYS A 369 6.35 118.70 130.21
CA LYS A 369 7.17 119.93 130.39
C LYS A 369 6.43 121.20 129.95
N GLN A 370 5.41 121.55 130.74
CA GLN A 370 5.12 122.94 131.16
C GLN A 370 5.96 123.30 132.38
#